data_AF-A0AA88PAE1-F1
#
_entry.id   AF-A0AA88PAE1-F1
#
_cell.length_a   1.000
_cell.length_b   1.000
_cell.length_c   1.000
_cell.angle_alpha   90.00
_cell.angle_beta   90.00
_cell.angle_gamma   90.00
#
_symmetry.space_group_name_H-M   'P 1'
#
loop_
_entity.id
_entity.type
_entity.pdbx_description
1 polymer ?
#
loop_
_entity_poly.entity_id
_entity_poly.type
_entity_poly.pdbx_seq_one_letter_code
_entity_poly.pdbx_strand_id
1 'polypeptide(L)'
;MVFLLKVCILFFMVVSCSAECYIYKPEGDISNDNIDHLQGCVDSDGVFHDFNSEWEKDCYSCLCTLSEIKCCNKIPTIIEHPDECKMVVDKTTCSFTLALVSDHSKPCPFA
;
A
#
# COMPACT_ATOMS: atom_id res chain seq x y z
N MET A 1 21.41 36.53 4.08
CA MET A 1 21.52 35.15 4.60
C MET A 1 20.32 34.70 5.46
N VAL A 2 19.18 35.42 5.44
CA VAL A 2 17.92 34.99 6.12
C VAL A 2 16.88 34.51 5.10
N PHE A 3 16.93 35.05 3.87
CA PHE A 3 16.01 34.68 2.78
C PHE A 3 16.24 33.26 2.25
N LEU A 4 17.51 32.85 2.11
CA LEU A 4 17.88 31.49 1.66
C LEU A 4 17.48 30.41 2.68
N LEU A 5 17.47 30.74 3.98
CA LEU A 5 17.07 29.82 5.05
C LEU A 5 15.57 29.49 5.01
N LYS A 6 14.73 30.46 4.60
CA LYS A 6 13.27 30.28 4.49
C LYS A 6 12.87 29.44 3.28
N VAL A 7 13.61 29.52 2.18
CA VAL A 7 13.33 28.74 0.96
C VAL A 7 13.63 27.25 1.18
N CYS A 8 14.67 26.92 1.96
CA CYS A 8 15.00 25.52 2.27
C CYS A 8 13.94 24.83 3.14
N ILE A 9 13.27 25.55 4.06
CA ILE A 9 12.24 24.96 4.94
C ILE A 9 10.99 24.55 4.15
N LEU A 10 10.67 25.25 3.06
CA LEU A 10 9.49 24.95 2.25
C LEU A 10 9.67 23.70 1.37
N PHE A 11 10.90 23.29 1.08
CA PHE A 11 11.20 22.10 0.25
C PHE A 11 11.23 20.78 1.04
N PHE A 12 11.31 20.80 2.38
CA PHE A 12 11.25 19.56 3.18
C PHE A 12 9.84 19.03 3.39
N MET A 13 8.81 19.81 3.04
CA MET A 13 7.43 19.35 3.00
C MET A 13 7.15 18.55 1.71
N VAL A 14 8.12 17.76 1.22
CA VAL A 14 7.79 16.68 0.29
C VAL A 14 7.00 15.68 1.11
N VAL A 15 5.69 15.74 0.92
CA VAL A 15 4.66 14.89 1.48
C VAL A 15 5.20 13.46 1.64
N SER A 16 5.49 13.06 2.88
CA SER A 16 5.64 11.66 3.24
C SER A 16 4.25 11.04 3.15
N CYS A 17 3.82 10.72 1.93
CA CYS A 17 2.69 9.86 1.74
C CYS A 17 3.17 8.45 2.09
N SER A 18 2.96 8.03 3.33
CA SER A 18 2.96 6.61 3.69
C SER A 18 1.76 5.99 2.97
N ALA A 19 1.93 5.73 1.67
CA ALA A 19 0.90 5.17 0.83
C ALA A 19 0.70 3.71 1.23
N GLU A 20 -0.13 3.50 2.24
CA GLU A 20 -0.69 2.19 2.58
C GLU A 20 -1.51 1.66 1.40
N CYS A 21 -2.04 2.54 0.55
CA CYS A 21 -2.71 2.15 -0.68
C CYS A 21 -2.26 2.99 -1.87
N TYR A 22 -2.22 2.37 -3.05
CA TYR A 22 -2.10 3.05 -4.32
C TYR A 22 -3.31 2.75 -5.21
N ILE A 23 -3.57 3.67 -6.14
CA ILE A 23 -4.66 3.57 -7.09
C ILE A 23 -4.04 3.53 -8.48
N TYR A 24 -4.37 2.50 -9.24
CA TYR A 24 -4.02 2.37 -10.64
C TYR A 24 -5.27 2.61 -11.48
N LYS A 25 -5.22 3.63 -12.34
CA LYS A 25 -6.24 3.86 -13.37
C LYS A 25 -5.72 3.24 -14.66
N PRO A 26 -6.38 2.20 -15.19
CA PRO A 26 -5.93 1.61 -16.44
C PRO A 26 -5.96 2.65 -17.56
N GLU A 27 -4.88 2.72 -18.33
CA GLU A 27 -4.78 3.57 -19.52
C GLU A 27 -5.58 2.93 -20.65
N GLY A 28 -6.88 3.21 -20.65
CA GLY A 28 -7.81 2.89 -21.71
C GLY A 28 -8.76 4.07 -21.87
N ASP A 29 -8.93 4.54 -23.11
CA ASP A 29 -9.85 5.61 -23.44
C ASP A 29 -11.25 5.27 -22.92
N ILE A 30 -11.65 5.90 -21.82
CA ILE A 30 -13.07 6.06 -21.47
C ILE A 30 -13.63 7.13 -22.42
N SER A 31 -13.45 6.95 -23.72
CA SER A 31 -13.99 7.79 -24.77
C SER A 31 -15.45 7.37 -25.00
N ASN A 32 -16.31 7.54 -23.99
CA ASN A 32 -17.78 7.59 -24.04
C ASN A 32 -18.59 6.55 -24.86
N ASP A 33 -17.98 5.56 -25.51
CA ASP A 33 -18.64 4.72 -26.53
C ASP A 33 -18.59 3.21 -26.20
N ASN A 34 -17.92 2.80 -25.12
CA ASN A 34 -17.78 1.37 -24.76
C ASN A 34 -17.73 1.07 -23.24
N ILE A 35 -18.31 1.92 -22.38
CA ILE A 35 -18.45 1.57 -20.95
C ILE A 35 -19.34 0.32 -20.76
N ASP A 36 -20.27 0.08 -21.69
CA ASP A 36 -21.22 -1.04 -21.64
C ASP A 36 -20.58 -2.42 -21.90
N HIS A 37 -19.33 -2.46 -22.37
CA HIS A 37 -18.61 -3.70 -22.69
C HIS A 37 -17.42 -4.00 -21.77
N LEU A 38 -17.08 -3.10 -20.83
CA LEU A 38 -16.01 -3.36 -19.89
C LEU A 38 -16.50 -4.41 -18.88
N GLN A 39 -15.78 -5.52 -18.75
CA GLN A 39 -16.14 -6.62 -17.84
C GLN A 39 -15.26 -6.63 -16.57
N GLY A 40 -14.19 -5.84 -16.53
CA GLY A 40 -13.22 -5.86 -15.46
C GLY A 40 -12.03 -4.93 -15.68
N CYS A 41 -10.96 -5.17 -14.94
CA CYS A 41 -9.72 -4.42 -14.96
C CYS A 41 -8.58 -5.29 -15.48
N VAL A 42 -7.57 -4.67 -16.08
CA VAL A 42 -6.28 -5.30 -16.38
C VAL A 42 -5.23 -4.68 -15.47
N ASP A 43 -4.53 -5.52 -14.70
CA ASP A 43 -3.50 -5.04 -13.78
C ASP A 43 -2.17 -4.72 -14.49
N SER A 44 -1.17 -4.27 -13.72
CA SER A 44 0.14 -3.90 -14.26
C SER A 44 0.95 -5.05 -14.85
N ASP A 45 0.59 -6.31 -14.58
CA ASP A 45 1.20 -7.49 -15.21
C ASP A 45 0.42 -7.94 -16.45
N GLY A 46 -0.67 -7.25 -16.80
CA GLY A 46 -1.53 -7.63 -17.92
C GLY A 46 -2.56 -8.70 -17.57
N VAL A 47 -2.78 -9.00 -16.29
CA VAL A 47 -3.78 -10.01 -15.86
C VAL A 47 -5.16 -9.37 -15.77
N PHE A 48 -6.15 -10.03 -16.36
CA PHE A 48 -7.55 -9.58 -16.29
C PHE A 48 -8.21 -10.06 -14.99
N HIS A 49 -8.97 -9.15 -14.37
CA HIS A 49 -9.70 -9.35 -13.13
C HIS A 49 -11.13 -8.84 -13.29
N ASP A 50 -12.13 -9.64 -12.91
CA ASP A 50 -13.54 -9.24 -12.96
C ASP A 50 -13.82 -8.05 -12.03
N PHE A 51 -14.84 -7.25 -12.33
CA PHE A 51 -15.27 -6.22 -11.37
C PHE A 51 -15.66 -6.80 -10.01
N ASN A 52 -15.27 -6.09 -8.96
CA ASN A 52 -15.40 -6.47 -7.56
C ASN A 52 -14.63 -7.73 -7.15
N SER A 53 -13.76 -8.26 -8.02
CA SER A 53 -12.81 -9.29 -7.62
C SER A 53 -11.70 -8.69 -6.76
N GLU A 54 -11.25 -9.47 -5.79
CA GLU A 54 -10.13 -9.16 -4.92
C GLU A 54 -9.02 -10.19 -5.14
N TRP A 55 -7.78 -9.73 -5.19
CA TRP A 55 -6.60 -10.60 -5.29
C TRP A 55 -5.46 -10.08 -4.44
N GLU A 56 -4.53 -10.98 -4.10
CA GLU A 56 -3.31 -10.62 -3.37
C GLU A 56 -2.10 -10.65 -4.31
N LYS A 57 -1.30 -9.58 -4.26
CA LYS A 57 -0.04 -9.47 -4.99
C LYS A 57 0.99 -8.74 -4.14
N ASP A 58 2.13 -9.38 -3.88
CA ASP A 58 3.23 -8.80 -3.10
C ASP A 58 2.79 -8.23 -1.73
N CYS A 59 1.89 -8.93 -1.05
CA CYS A 59 1.25 -8.50 0.20
C CYS A 59 0.39 -7.23 0.10
N TYR A 60 -0.05 -6.88 -1.10
CA TYR A 60 -1.15 -5.95 -1.32
C TYR A 60 -2.45 -6.71 -1.57
N SER A 61 -3.51 -6.35 -0.87
CA SER A 61 -4.88 -6.69 -1.26
C SER A 61 -5.33 -5.67 -2.31
N CYS A 62 -5.68 -6.17 -3.49
CA CYS A 62 -6.09 -5.38 -4.64
C CYS A 62 -7.55 -5.65 -4.96
N LEU A 63 -8.30 -4.59 -5.27
CA LEU A 63 -9.70 -4.62 -5.66
C LEU A 63 -9.86 -3.95 -7.02
N CYS A 64 -10.47 -4.68 -7.96
CA CYS A 64 -10.90 -4.12 -9.24
C CYS A 64 -12.29 -3.47 -9.07
N THR A 65 -12.37 -2.17 -9.28
CA THR A 65 -13.64 -1.42 -9.29
C THR A 65 -13.97 -0.96 -10.71
N LEU A 66 -15.15 -0.38 -10.91
CA LEU A 66 -15.56 0.15 -12.21
C LEU A 66 -14.62 1.23 -12.77
N SER A 67 -13.96 2.00 -11.91
CA SER A 67 -13.16 3.15 -12.32
C SER A 67 -11.65 2.98 -12.13
N GLU A 68 -11.24 2.04 -11.29
CA GLU A 68 -9.85 1.90 -10.86
C GLU A 68 -9.54 0.54 -10.24
N ILE A 69 -8.26 0.18 -10.23
CA ILE A 69 -7.71 -0.85 -9.34
C ILE A 69 -7.18 -0.14 -8.10
N LYS A 70 -7.63 -0.55 -6.92
CA LYS A 70 -7.12 -0.06 -5.62
C LYS A 70 -6.36 -1.18 -4.94
N CYS A 71 -5.08 -0.96 -4.63
CA CYS A 71 -4.25 -1.93 -3.92
C CYS A 71 -3.76 -1.36 -2.60
N CYS A 72 -3.92 -2.10 -1.50
CA CYS A 72 -3.54 -1.70 -0.16
C CYS A 72 -2.61 -2.74 0.47
N ASN A 73 -1.53 -2.26 1.09
CA ASN A 73 -0.57 -3.09 1.81
C ASN A 73 -1.26 -3.77 3.00
N LYS A 74 -1.04 -5.09 3.14
CA LYS A 74 -1.52 -5.88 4.28
C LYS A 74 -0.58 -5.78 5.48
N ILE A 75 0.66 -5.36 5.27
CA ILE A 75 1.66 -5.18 6.32
C ILE A 75 1.81 -3.68 6.57
N PRO A 76 1.35 -3.17 7.73
CA PRO A 76 1.41 -1.75 8.03
C PRO A 76 2.87 -1.27 8.07
N THR A 77 3.10 -0.06 7.55
CA THR A 77 4.46 0.49 7.46
C THR A 77 4.94 1.04 8.80
N ILE A 78 4.01 1.50 9.64
CA ILE A 78 4.28 2.11 10.94
C ILE A 78 3.32 1.51 11.97
N ILE A 79 3.88 0.99 13.06
CA ILE A 79 3.14 0.58 14.26
C ILE A 79 3.84 1.18 15.46
N GLU A 80 3.06 1.78 16.37
CA GLU A 80 3.56 2.17 17.68
C GLU A 80 3.79 0.92 18.53
N HIS A 81 5.01 0.75 19.03
CA HIS A 81 5.40 -0.33 19.92
C HIS A 81 6.51 0.14 20.87
N PRO A 82 6.71 -0.53 22.02
CA PRO A 82 7.85 -0.25 22.90
C PRO A 82 9.20 -0.44 22.20
N ASP A 83 10.25 0.23 22.68
CA ASP A 83 11.61 0.16 22.12
C ASP A 83 12.20 -1.26 22.18
N GLU A 84 11.81 -2.05 23.17
CA GLU A 84 12.21 -3.45 23.30
C GLU A 84 11.52 -4.39 22.30
N CYS A 85 10.56 -3.88 21.53
CA CYS A 85 9.80 -4.63 20.55
C CYS A 85 10.12 -4.18 19.13
N LYS A 86 9.84 -5.07 18.17
CA LYS A 86 9.87 -4.74 16.75
C LYS A 86 8.88 -5.59 15.98
N MET A 87 8.49 -5.08 14.82
CA MET A 87 7.72 -5.83 13.84
C MET A 87 8.58 -6.92 13.19
N VAL A 88 8.08 -8.15 13.20
CA VAL A 88 8.60 -9.29 12.45
C VAL A 88 7.60 -9.61 11.35
N VAL A 89 8.03 -9.49 10.10
CA VAL A 89 7.18 -9.65 8.93
C VAL A 89 7.34 -11.05 8.35
N ASP A 90 6.22 -11.75 8.18
CA ASP A 90 6.13 -12.96 7.36
C ASP A 90 5.55 -12.59 5.99
N LYS A 91 6.43 -12.56 4.97
CA LYS A 91 6.04 -12.25 3.59
C LYS A 91 5.33 -13.41 2.90
N THR A 92 5.41 -14.63 3.43
CA THR A 92 4.77 -15.80 2.82
C THR A 92 3.27 -15.82 3.12
N THR A 93 2.89 -15.40 4.33
CA THR A 93 1.50 -15.28 4.77
C THR A 93 0.99 -13.84 4.73
N CYS A 94 1.85 -12.88 4.37
CA CYS A 94 1.56 -11.45 4.38
C CYS A 94 1.01 -10.97 5.73
N SER A 95 1.64 -11.43 6.81
CA SER A 95 1.29 -11.09 8.18
C SER A 95 2.49 -10.53 8.92
N PHE A 96 2.25 -9.90 10.06
CA PHE A 96 3.31 -9.43 10.95
C PHE A 96 2.97 -9.76 12.40
N THR A 97 4.00 -9.82 13.24
CA THR A 97 3.88 -9.93 14.69
C THR A 97 4.82 -8.93 15.36
N LEU A 98 4.53 -8.55 16.61
CA LEU A 98 5.48 -7.82 17.44
C LEU A 98 6.24 -8.82 18.32
N ALA A 99 7.56 -8.81 18.22
CA ALA A 99 8.44 -9.67 19.00
C ALA A 99 9.51 -8.86 19.73
N LEU A 100 10.07 -9.43 20.79
CA LEU A 100 11.18 -8.81 21.51
C LEU A 100 12.41 -8.70 20.60
N VAL A 101 13.09 -7.55 20.66
CA VAL A 101 14.36 -7.33 19.95
C VAL A 101 15.44 -8.31 20.44
N SER A 102 15.43 -8.65 21.73
CA SER A 102 16.38 -9.59 22.34
C SER A 102 16.16 -11.04 21.92
N ASP A 103 14.93 -11.41 21.54
CA ASP A 103 14.54 -12.76 21.19
C ASP A 103 13.26 -12.75 20.34
N HIS A 104 13.40 -12.88 19.02
CA HIS A 104 12.28 -12.76 18.08
C HIS A 104 11.26 -13.92 18.17
N SER A 105 11.58 -14.99 18.92
CA SER A 105 10.64 -16.09 19.16
C SER A 105 9.63 -15.78 20.25
N LYS A 106 9.86 -14.70 21.04
CA LYS A 106 8.98 -14.30 22.13
C LYS A 106 8.09 -13.14 21.71
N PRO A 107 6.77 -13.22 21.97
CA PRO A 107 5.86 -12.13 21.67
C PRO A 107 6.19 -10.89 22.52
N CYS A 108 5.90 -9.71 21.97
CA CYS A 108 5.97 -8.47 22.71
C CYS A 108 4.92 -8.48 23.86
N PRO A 109 5.28 -8.10 25.10
CA PRO A 109 4.38 -8.20 26.26
C PRO A 109 3.09 -7.36 26.19
N PHE A 110 3.02 -6.42 25.25
CA PHE A 110 1.89 -5.50 25.05
C PHE A 110 1.23 -5.65 23.66
N ALA A 111 1.52 -6.74 22.94
CA ALA A 111 0.83 -7.08 21.69
C ALA A 111 -0.62 -7.52 21.94
#